data_AF-A0A962AXI0-F1
#
_entry.id   AF-A0A962AXI0-F1
#
_cell.length_a   1.000
_cell.length_b   1.000
_cell.length_c   1.000
_cell.angle_alpha   90.00
_cell.angle_beta   90.00
_cell.angle_gamma   90.00
#
_symmetry.space_group_name_H-M   'P 1'
#
loop_
_entity.id
_entity.type
_entity.pdbx_description
1 polymer ?
#
loop_
_entity_poly.entity_id
_entity_poly.type
_entity_poly.pdbx_seq_one_letter_code
_entity_poly.pdbx_strand_id
1 'polypeptide(L)' 'MSSPVLALRRAVLAALSSDGALTALLGGAHVYDEAPPGAPAPRIAFSDAQARDWS' A
#
# COMPACT_ATOMS: atom_id res chain seq x y z
N MET A 1 -21.14 -2.14 6.04
CA MET A 1 -20.14 -3.23 6.02
C MET A 1 -18.93 -2.74 5.24
N SER A 2 -17.70 -2.86 5.74
CA SER A 2 -16.50 -2.47 4.97
C SER A 2 -16.20 -3.53 3.90
N SER A 3 -15.84 -3.11 2.69
CA SER A 3 -15.39 -4.03 1.64
C SER A 3 -14.17 -4.84 2.12
N PRO A 4 -14.14 -6.17 1.93
CA PRO A 4 -12.98 -7.02 2.27
C PRO A 4 -11.69 -6.54 1.59
N VAL A 5 -11.81 -6.03 0.35
CA VAL A 5 -10.67 -5.47 -0.40
C VAL A 5 -10.10 -4.24 0.32
N LEU A 6 -10.95 -3.34 0.81
CA LEU A 6 -10.50 -2.15 1.55
C LEU A 6 -9.85 -2.52 2.89
N ALA A 7 -10.39 -3.53 3.58
CA ALA A 7 -9.82 -4.01 4.83
C ALA A 7 -8.41 -4.60 4.60
N LEU A 8 -8.25 -5.43 3.57
CA LEU A 8 -6.96 -6.01 3.20
C LEU A 8 -5.96 -4.92 2.78
N ARG A 9 -6.38 -3.96 1.95
CA ARG A 9 -5.50 -2.88 1.47
C ARG A 9 -4.94 -2.07 2.64
N ARG A 10 -5.76 -1.76 3.65
CA ARG A 10 -5.29 -1.10 4.88
C ARG A 10 -4.33 -1.95 5.69
N ALA A 11 -4.58 -3.25 5.81
CA ALA A 11 -3.69 -4.15 6.53
C ALA A 11 -2.31 -4.24 5.86
N VAL A 12 -2.28 -4.35 4.52
CA VAL A 12 -1.03 -4.36 3.75
C VAL A 12 -0.29 -3.03 3.88
N LEU A 13 -1.00 -1.90 3.76
CA LEU A 13 -0.40 -0.57 3.95
C LEU A 13 0.26 -0.46 5.34
N ALA A 14 -0.46 -0.83 6.40
CA ALA A 14 0.06 -0.78 7.76
C ALA A 14 1.29 -1.69 7.95
N ALA A 15 1.27 -2.90 7.40
CA ALA A 15 2.40 -3.82 7.46
C ALA A 15 3.65 -3.24 6.77
N LEU A 16 3.51 -2.74 5.55
CA LEU A 16 4.60 -2.14 4.79
C LEU A 16 5.16 -0.87 5.45
N SER A 17 4.29 -0.01 5.99
CA SER A 17 4.71 1.19 6.71
C SER A 17 5.42 0.87 8.04
N SER A 18 5.14 -0.28 8.65
CA SER A 18 5.80 -0.73 9.89
C SER A 18 7.14 -1.44 9.66
N ASP A 19 7.46 -1.80 8.42
CA ASP A 19 8.71 -2.45 8.07
C ASP A 19 9.85 -1.41 8.00
N GLY A 20 10.69 -1.41 9.04
CA GLY A 20 11.83 -0.50 9.15
C GLY A 20 12.89 -0.70 8.06
N ALA A 21 13.11 -1.94 7.59
CA ALA A 21 14.09 -2.21 6.55
C ALA A 21 13.60 -1.71 5.19
N LEU A 22 12.32 -1.92 4.88
CA LEU A 22 11.69 -1.42 3.67
C LEU A 22 11.70 0.11 3.63
N THR A 23 11.25 0.76 4.71
CA THR A 23 11.21 2.23 4.78
C THR A 23 12.60 2.84 4.71
N ALA A 24 13.63 2.21 5.29
CA ALA A 24 15.01 2.64 5.13
C ALA A 24 15.50 2.55 3.67
N LEU A 25 15.16 1.48 2.94
CA LEU A 25 15.49 1.34 1.51
C LEU A 25 14.78 2.36 0.63
N LEU A 26 13.56 2.74 1.00
CA LEU A 26 12.81 3.78 0.29
C LEU A 26 13.32 5.20 0.57
N GLY A 27 14.13 5.39 1.63
CA GLY A 27 14.54 6.72 2.10
C GLY A 27 13.51 7.40 3.00
N GLY A 28 12.53 6.64 3.53
CA GLY A 28 11.46 7.11 4.39
C GLY A 28 10.18 6.31 4.22
N ALA A 29 9.09 6.80 4.83
CA ALA A 29 7.76 6.19 4.72
C ALA A 29 7.08 6.52 3.37
N HIS A 30 7.74 6.20 2.25
CA HIS A 30 7.21 6.40 0.89
C HIS A 30 6.28 5.24 0.45
N VAL A 31 5.36 4.87 1.34
CA VAL A 31 4.32 3.86 1.11
C VAL A 31 2.96 4.53 1.17
N TYR A 32 2.21 4.49 0.08
CA TYR A 32 0.96 5.23 -0.08
C TYR A 32 -0.18 4.29 -0.47
N ASP A 33 -1.41 4.70 -0.15
CA ASP A 33 -2.58 4.04 -0.71
C ASP A 33 -2.73 4.43 -2.20
N GLU A 34 -2.92 5.74 -2.42
CA GLU A 34 -2.83 6.42 -3.71
C GLU A 34 -1.63 7.38 -3.65
N ALA A 35 -0.74 7.31 -4.63
CA ALA A 35 0.46 8.12 -4.60
C ALA A 35 0.16 9.57 -5.04
N PRO A 36 0.58 10.61 -4.29
CA PRO A 36 0.34 11.98 -4.72
C PRO A 36 1.10 12.30 -6.02
N PRO A 37 0.63 13.29 -6.80
CA PRO A 37 1.37 13.82 -7.95
C PRO A 37 2.77 14.28 -7.51
N GLY A 38 3.80 13.84 -8.21
CA GLY A 38 5.19 14.20 -7.92
C GLY A 38 5.80 13.53 -6.68
N ALA A 39 5.17 12.50 -6.09
CA ALA A 39 5.83 11.78 -5.00
C ALA A 39 7.18 11.18 -5.47
N PRO A 40 8.27 11.38 -4.71
CA PRO A 40 9.61 11.02 -5.13
C PRO A 40 9.78 9.51 -5.30
N ALA A 41 10.65 9.09 -6.21
CA ALA A 41 11.07 7.71 -6.36
C ALA A 41 12.30 7.43 -5.48
N PRO A 42 12.45 6.22 -4.90
CA PRO A 42 11.53 5.07 -5.01
C PRO A 42 10.32 5.16 -4.06
N ARG A 43 9.15 4.68 -4.51
CA ARG A 43 7.89 4.68 -3.74
C ARG A 43 7.07 3.42 -3.99
N ILE A 44 6.16 3.12 -3.08
CA ILE A 44 5.14 2.06 -3.21
C ILE A 44 3.75 2.69 -3.17
N ALA A 45 2.88 2.25 -4.07
CA ALA A 45 1.46 2.58 -4.05
C ALA A 45 0.64 1.44 -4.63
N PHE A 46 -0.64 1.36 -4.26
CA PHE A 46 -1.53 0.39 -4.87
C PHE A 46 -1.92 0.86 -6.28
N SER A 47 -2.06 -0.13 -7.16
CA SER A 47 -2.75 0.02 -8.44
C SER A 47 -4.16 -0.57 -8.34
N ASP A 48 -4.74 -1.00 -9.44
CA ASP A 48 -6.06 -1.64 -9.44
C ASP A 48 -6.09 -2.91 -8.59
N ALA A 49 -7.19 -3.08 -7.86
CA ALA A 49 -7.48 -4.27 -7.07
C ALA A 49 -8.77 -4.94 -7.58
N GLN A 50 -8.72 -6.26 -7.77
CA GLN A 50 -9.90 -7.06 -8.12
C GLN A 50 -10.12 -8.13 -7.04
N ALA A 51 -11.37 -8.27 -6.59
CA ALA A 51 -11.82 -9.44 -5.86
C ALA A 51 -12.57 -10.36 -6.83
N ARG A 52 -12.25 -11.66 -6.78
CA ARG A 52 -12.96 -12.69 -7.54
C ARG A 52 -13.46 -13.72 -6.56
N ASP A 53 -14.73 -14.07 -6.68
CA ASP A 53 -15.26 -15.23 -5.98
C ASP A 53 -14.85 -16.50 -6.73
N TRP A 54 -14.80 -17.62 -6.01
CA TRP A 54 -14.43 -18.92 -6.56
C TRP A 54 -15.65 -19.79 -6.96
N SER A 55 -16.84 -19.19 -7.06
CA SER A 55 -18.07 -19.84 -7.55
C SER A 55 -18.28 -19.65 -9.05
#